data_AF-A0A1B9MW98-F1
#
_entry.id   AF-A0A1B9MW98-F1
#
_cell.length_a   1.000
_cell.length_b   1.000
_cell.length_c   1.000
_cell.angle_alpha   90.00
_cell.angle_beta   90.00
_cell.angle_gamma   90.00
#
_symmetry.space_group_name_H-M   'P 1'
#
loop_
_entity.id
_entity.type
_entity.pdbx_description
1 polymer ?
#
loop_
_entity_poly.entity_id
_entity_poly.type
_entity_poly.pdbx_seq_one_letter_code
_entity_poly.pdbx_strand_id
1 'polypeptide(L)' 'MVMLYQNGKKRADIVAEYDLTKSALDNWIMQYQTTGSFIAKDNRRTEDNELIALRKENKRLLMENDILKQATLIMGRKSS' A
#
# COMPACT_ATOMS: atom_id res chain seq x y z
N MET A 1 1.90 15.93 18.37
CA MET A 1 2.71 15.29 19.44
C MET A 1 4.17 15.13 19.10
N VAL A 2 4.53 14.39 18.04
CA VAL A 2 5.95 14.26 17.64
C VAL A 2 6.59 15.61 17.32
N MET A 3 5.85 16.53 16.68
CA MET A 3 6.31 17.90 16.46
C MET A 3 6.56 18.70 17.76
N LEU A 4 5.79 18.48 18.83
CA LEU A 4 6.03 19.11 20.13
C LEU A 4 7.32 18.57 20.76
N TYR A 5 7.55 17.27 20.62
CA TYR A 5 8.80 16.63 21.01
C TYR A 5 10.00 17.16 20.17
N GLN A 6 9.83 17.34 18.86
CA GLN A 6 10.86 17.92 17.98
C GLN A 6 11.14 19.40 18.27
N ASN A 7 10.13 20.15 18.74
CA ASN A 7 10.28 21.53 19.21
C ASN A 7 10.89 21.65 20.62
N GLY A 8 11.42 20.54 21.17
CA GLY A 8 12.18 20.54 22.43
C GLY A 8 11.35 20.32 23.70
N LYS A 9 10.04 20.06 23.59
CA LYS A 9 9.19 19.75 24.75
C LYS A 9 9.52 18.34 25.27
N LYS A 10 9.67 18.20 26.60
CA LYS A 10 10.05 16.92 27.20
C LYS A 10 8.92 15.89 27.01
N ARG A 11 9.32 14.63 26.77
CA ARG A 11 8.38 13.50 26.63
C ARG A 11 7.43 13.37 27.82
N ALA A 12 7.94 13.55 29.04
CA ALA A 12 7.15 13.43 30.27
C ALA A 12 6.02 14.48 30.33
N ASP A 13 6.29 15.71 29.88
CA ASP A 13 5.30 16.79 29.87
C ASP A 13 4.21 16.50 28.83
N ILE A 14 4.58 15.98 27.65
CA ILE A 14 3.62 15.59 26.61
C ILE A 14 2.74 14.41 27.07
N VAL A 15 3.33 13.44 27.78
CA VAL A 15 2.60 12.29 28.35
C VAL A 15 1.60 12.76 29.40
N ALA A 16 2.02 13.65 30.32
CA ALA A 16 1.18 14.13 31.41
C ALA A 16 0.07 15.10 30.94
N GLU A 17 0.38 16.00 30.01
CA GLU A 17 -0.55 17.03 29.52
C GLU A 17 -1.67 16.44 28.66
N TYR A 18 -1.39 15.35 27.96
CA TYR A 18 -2.34 14.71 27.05
C TYR A 18 -2.83 13.35 27.55
N ASP A 19 -2.54 13.00 28.81
CA ASP A 19 -2.89 11.72 29.44
C ASP A 19 -2.57 10.51 28.55
N LEU A 20 -1.38 10.55 27.93
CA LEU A 20 -0.91 9.50 27.04
C LEU A 20 -0.11 8.48 27.83
N THR A 21 -0.14 7.23 27.40
CA THR A 21 0.85 6.26 27.88
C THR A 21 2.20 6.54 27.21
N LYS A 22 3.31 6.35 27.94
CA LYS A 22 4.68 6.47 27.39
C LYS A 22 4.83 5.68 26.08
N SER A 23 4.31 4.46 26.07
CA SER A 23 4.32 3.56 24.93
C SER A 23 3.59 4.13 23.70
N ALA A 24 2.48 4.85 23.89
CA ALA A 24 1.76 5.48 22.78
C ALA A 24 2.59 6.62 22.15
N LEU A 25 3.21 7.45 22.98
CA LEU A 25 4.07 8.53 22.49
C LEU A 25 5.31 7.96 21.77
N ASP A 26 5.95 6.93 22.34
CA ASP A 26 7.11 6.27 21.75
C ASP A 26 6.77 5.61 20.40
N ASN A 27 5.62 4.94 20.30
CA ASN A 27 5.14 4.37 19.04
C ASN A 27 4.93 5.44 17.96
N TRP A 28 4.38 6.61 18.32
CA TRP A 28 4.19 7.70 17.37
C TRP A 28 5.50 8.34 16.93
N ILE A 29 6.45 8.53 17.85
CA ILE A 29 7.79 9.02 17.51
C ILE A 29 8.50 8.03 16.58
N MET A 30 8.44 6.74 16.89
CA MET A 30 9.04 5.69 16.08
C MET A 30 8.43 5.64 14.68
N GLN A 31 7.09 5.63 14.57
CA GLN A 31 6.41 5.65 13.27
C GLN A 31 6.81 6.87 12.44
N TYR A 32 6.84 8.06 13.05
CA TYR A 32 7.24 9.29 12.36
C TYR A 32 8.71 9.27 11.93
N GLN A 33 9.62 8.75 12.76
CA GLN A 33 11.05 8.63 12.40
C GLN A 33 11.28 7.59 11.29
N THR A 34 10.56 6.48 11.30
CA THR A 34 10.73 5.41 10.30
C THR A 34 10.17 5.80 8.94
N THR A 35 9.06 6.53 8.89
CA THR A 35 8.33 6.78 7.63
C THR A 35 8.35 8.23 7.17
N GLY A 36 8.86 9.16 8.00
CA GLY A 36 8.86 10.60 7.73
C GLY A 36 7.46 11.22 7.62
N SER A 37 6.41 10.41 7.79
CA SER A 37 5.03 10.79 7.53
C SER A 37 4.08 9.81 8.20
N PHE A 38 2.99 10.28 8.79
CA PHE A 38 1.93 9.39 9.29
C PHE A 38 1.19 8.61 8.17
N ILE A 39 1.63 8.76 6.91
CA ILE A 39 1.09 8.21 5.64
C ILE A 39 1.48 6.74 5.42
N ALA A 40 1.95 6.01 6.44
CA ALA A 40 2.09 4.55 6.35
C ALA A 40 0.77 3.83 5.98
N LYS A 41 -0.38 4.50 6.18
CA LYS A 41 -1.71 4.01 5.79
C LYS A 41 -2.09 4.32 4.33
N ASP A 42 -1.42 5.27 3.68
CA ASP A 42 -1.81 5.76 2.34
C ASP A 42 -1.15 4.96 1.23
N ASN A 43 0.12 4.55 1.42
CA ASN A 43 0.82 3.68 0.45
C ASN A 43 0.16 2.30 0.30
N ARG A 44 -0.49 1.78 1.35
CA ARG A 44 -1.18 0.49 1.27
C ARG A 44 -2.37 0.55 0.29
N ARG A 45 -3.02 1.71 0.15
CA ARG A 45 -4.16 1.88 -0.78
C ARG A 45 -3.71 2.00 -2.23
N THR A 46 -2.55 2.60 -2.51
CA THR A 46 -2.03 2.71 -3.88
C THR A 46 -1.56 1.35 -4.39
N GLU A 47 -0.80 0.61 -3.60
CA GLU A 47 -0.34 -0.75 -3.97
C GLU A 47 -1.52 -1.72 -4.14
N ASP A 48 -2.53 -1.65 -3.26
CA ASP A 48 -3.73 -2.49 -3.40
C ASP A 48 -4.52 -2.17 -4.68
N ASN A 49 -4.63 -0.89 -5.04
CA ASN A 49 -5.30 -0.45 -6.28
C ASN A 49 -4.52 -0.87 -7.53
N GLU A 50 -3.19 -0.76 -7.52
CA GLU A 50 -2.34 -1.23 -8.60
C GLU A 50 -2.43 -2.76 -8.76
N LEU A 51 -2.46 -3.50 -7.65
CA LEU A 51 -2.65 -4.95 -7.68
C LEU A 51 -3.99 -5.36 -8.29
N ILE A 52 -5.07 -4.62 -8.00
CA ILE A 52 -6.39 -4.85 -8.59
C ILE A 52 -6.37 -4.55 -10.10
N ALA A 53 -5.72 -3.46 -10.52
CA ALA A 53 -5.58 -3.10 -11.93
C ALA A 53 -4.79 -4.17 -12.70
N LEU A 54 -3.66 -4.61 -12.15
CA LEU A 54 -2.82 -5.66 -12.74
C LEU A 54 -3.55 -6.99 -12.86
N ARG A 55 -4.36 -7.37 -11.86
CA ARG A 55 -5.18 -8.60 -11.92
C ARG A 55 -6.24 -8.54 -13.02
N LYS A 56 -6.89 -7.38 -13.22
CA LYS A 56 -7.86 -7.19 -14.31
C LYS A 56 -7.18 -7.30 -15.67
N GLU A 57 -6.01 -6.67 -15.82
CA GLU A 57 -5.25 -6.71 -17.06
C GLU A 57 -4.75 -8.12 -17.39
N ASN A 58 -4.22 -8.83 -16.39
CA ASN A 58 -3.76 -10.21 -16.56
C ASN A 58 -4.91 -11.14 -17.02
N LYS A 59 -6.11 -10.96 -16.44
CA LYS A 59 -7.31 -11.70 -16.86
C LYS A 59 -7.69 -11.39 -18.32
N ARG A 60 -7.61 -10.11 -18.74
CA ARG A 60 -7.88 -9.72 -20.13
C ARG A 60 -6.89 -10.38 -21.09
N LEU A 61 -5.60 -10.34 -20.77
CA LEU A 61 -4.54 -10.94 -21.58
C LEU A 61 -4.68 -12.46 -21.70
N LEU A 62 -5.08 -13.14 -20.62
CA LEU A 62 -5.36 -14.58 -20.67
C LEU A 62 -6.51 -14.91 -21.62
N MET A 63 -7.59 -14.12 -21.59
CA MET A 63 -8.72 -14.31 -22.51
C MET A 63 -8.32 -14.04 -23.96
N GLU A 64 -7.54 -12.99 -24.21
CA GLU A 64 -7.03 -12.67 -25.55
C GLU A 64 -6.11 -13.78 -26.08
N ASN A 65 -5.24 -14.32 -25.23
CA ASN A 65 -4.38 -15.45 -25.57
C ASN A 65 -5.19 -16.71 -25.90
N ASP A 66 -6.28 -16.98 -25.17
CA ASP A 66 -7.16 -18.11 -25.43
C ASP A 66 -7.90 -17.95 -26.77
N ILE A 67 -8.43 -16.75 -27.05
CA ILE A 67 -9.06 -16.45 -28.35
C ILE A 67 -8.09 -16.65 -29.51
N LEU A 68 -6.84 -16.19 -29.36
CA LEU A 68 -5.80 -16.38 -30.38
C LEU A 68 -5.46 -17.86 -30.59
N LYS A 69 -5.40 -18.65 -29.51
CA LYS A 69 -5.21 -20.11 -29.59
C LYS A 69 -6.38 -20.79 -30.31
N GLN A 70 -7.61 -20.43 -29.98
CA GLN A 70 -8.80 -20.96 -30.66
C GLN A 70 -8.82 -20.56 -32.13
N ALA A 71 -8.51 -19.32 -32.47
CA ALA A 71 -8.40 -18.86 -33.85
C ALA A 71 -7.34 -19.66 -34.63
N THR A 72 -6.18 -19.92 -34.02
CA THR A 72 -5.11 -20.73 -34.62
C THR A 72 -5.55 -22.17 -34.87
N LEU A 73 -6.24 -22.79 -33.91
CA LEU A 73 -6.78 -24.14 -34.04
C LEU A 73 -7.84 -24.24 -35.15
N ILE A 74 -8.69 -23.23 -35.29
CA ILE A 74 -9.71 -23.15 -36.35
C ILE A 74 -9.05 -22.96 -37.71
N MET A 75 -8.04 -22.09 -37.82
CA MET A 75 -7.30 -21.87 -39.07
C MET A 75 -6.51 -23.11 -39.48
N GLY A 76 -5.88 -23.82 -38.55
CA GLY A 76 -5.16 -25.07 -38.83
C GLY A 76 -6.07 -26.21 -39.32
N ARG A 77 -7.33 -26.25 -38.87
CA ARG A 77 -8.31 -27.26 -39.31
C ARG A 77 -8.97 -26.97 -40.67
N LYS A 78 -9.00 -25.71 -41.12
CA LYS A 78 -9.54 -25.34 -42.44
C LYS A 78 -8.57 -25.56 -43.60
N SER A 79 -7.29 -25.78 -43.30
CA SER A 79 -6.21 -25.96 -44.28
C SER A 79 -5.88 -27.44 -44.57
N SER A 80 -6.66 -28.38 -44.01
CA SER A 80 -6.56 -29.83 -44.24
C SER A 80 -7.75 -30.36 -45.01
#